data_AF-A0A974QGU7-F1
#
_entry.id   AF-A0A974QGU7-F1
#
_cell.length_a   1.000
_cell.length_b   1.000
_cell.length_c   1.000
_cell.angle_alpha   90.00
_cell.angle_beta   90.00
_cell.angle_gamma   90.00
#
_symmetry.space_group_name_H-M   'P 1'
#
loop_
_entity.id
_entity.type
_entity.pdbx_description
1 polymer ?
#
loop_
_entity_poly.entity_id
_entity_poly.type
_entity_poly.pdbx_seq_one_letter_code
_entity_poly.pdbx_strand_id
1 'polypeptide(L)'
;MKALIGVMPEEQIRKRMLAIAKGEHTPAAGEPKIWFTSVNAVAQVLSNENIALLRQMDEQRPETLTELAEMAGRQKSNLSVTLKTLAKYGFIRLEKTGRTVKPVALFTDFDIRVSREFLQEYKGAAA
;
A
#
# COMPACT_ATOMS: atom_id res chain seq x y z
N MET A 1 11.46 -6.96 -0.09
CA MET A 1 10.36 -7.56 0.74
C MET A 1 9.07 -7.51 -0.08
N LYS A 2 8.21 -8.54 0.01
CA LYS A 2 7.06 -8.71 -0.88
C LYS A 2 5.71 -8.39 -0.23
N ALA A 3 4.90 -7.55 -0.87
CA ALA A 3 3.52 -7.28 -0.49
C ALA A 3 2.54 -8.14 -1.30
N LEU A 4 1.57 -8.74 -0.62
CA LEU A 4 0.40 -9.35 -1.25
C LEU A 4 -0.77 -8.36 -1.23
N ILE A 5 -1.25 -7.99 -2.41
CA ILE A 5 -2.31 -7.02 -2.63
C ILE A 5 -3.56 -7.74 -3.14
N GLY A 6 -4.68 -7.53 -2.45
CA GLY A 6 -5.98 -8.05 -2.84
C GLY A 6 -6.80 -6.99 -3.55
N VAL A 7 -7.51 -7.39 -4.60
CA VAL A 7 -8.44 -6.52 -5.32
C VAL A 7 -9.85 -7.08 -5.22
N MET A 8 -10.76 -6.29 -4.65
CA MET A 8 -12.20 -6.60 -4.61
C MET A 8 -13.03 -5.32 -4.47
N PRO A 9 -14.32 -5.32 -4.84
CA PRO A 9 -15.18 -4.14 -4.75
C PRO A 9 -15.24 -3.54 -3.34
N GLU A 10 -15.45 -2.23 -3.26
CA GLU A 10 -15.49 -1.49 -1.99
C GLU A 10 -16.47 -2.08 -0.97
N GLU A 11 -17.65 -2.50 -1.43
CA GLU A 11 -18.65 -3.14 -0.58
C GLU A 11 -18.09 -4.39 0.14
N GLN A 12 -17.28 -5.19 -0.56
CA GLN A 12 -16.67 -6.40 0.01
C GLN A 12 -15.55 -6.06 0.99
N ILE A 13 -14.73 -5.04 0.68
CA ILE A 13 -13.72 -4.51 1.62
C ILE A 13 -14.40 -4.04 2.91
N ARG A 14 -15.53 -3.34 2.80
CA ARG A 14 -16.29 -2.85 3.95
C ARG A 14 -16.89 -4.00 4.77
N LYS A 15 -17.52 -4.98 4.12
CA LYS A 15 -18.06 -6.18 4.80
C LYS A 15 -16.97 -6.94 5.54
N ARG A 16 -15.82 -7.15 4.90
CA ARG A 16 -14.63 -7.75 5.52
C ARG A 16 -14.18 -6.99 6.75
N MET A 17 -14.06 -5.66 6.66
CA MET A 17 -13.62 -4.83 7.78
C MET A 17 -14.57 -4.96 8.98
N LEU A 18 -15.89 -4.97 8.73
CA LEU A 18 -16.89 -5.17 9.77
C LEU A 18 -16.81 -6.56 10.41
N ALA A 19 -16.65 -7.62 9.60
CA ALA A 19 -16.51 -8.99 10.11
C ALA A 19 -15.27 -9.14 11.01
N ILE A 20 -14.15 -8.52 10.64
CA ILE A 20 -12.94 -8.50 11.47
C ILE A 20 -13.19 -7.76 12.79
N ALA A 21 -13.81 -6.58 12.73
CA ALA A 21 -14.12 -5.80 13.93
C ALA A 21 -15.06 -6.54 14.90
N LYS A 22 -15.97 -7.36 14.37
CA LYS A 22 -16.87 -8.22 15.16
C LYS A 22 -16.22 -9.51 15.66
N GLY A 23 -15.02 -9.87 15.19
CA GLY A 23 -14.37 -11.15 15.48
C GLY A 23 -14.92 -12.33 14.69
N GLU A 24 -15.80 -12.10 13.70
CA GLU A 24 -16.37 -13.13 12.82
C GLU A 24 -15.35 -13.59 11.77
N HIS A 25 -14.35 -12.77 11.47
CA HIS A 25 -13.25 -13.10 10.54
C HIS A 25 -11.89 -12.77 11.16
N THR A 26 -10.96 -13.72 11.12
CA THR A 26 -9.55 -13.48 11.47
C THR A 26 -8.69 -13.68 10.23
N PRO A 27 -8.00 -12.64 9.75
CA PRO A 27 -7.22 -12.74 8.52
C PRO A 27 -6.13 -13.82 8.59
N ALA A 28 -6.12 -14.70 7.59
CA ALA A 28 -5.14 -15.78 7.52
C ALA A 28 -3.74 -15.23 7.15
N ALA A 29 -2.68 -15.97 7.49
CA ALA A 29 -1.31 -15.55 7.21
C ALA A 29 -1.00 -15.34 5.70
N GLY A 30 -1.70 -16.07 4.82
CA GLY A 30 -1.58 -15.96 3.36
C GLY A 30 -2.62 -15.04 2.70
N GLU A 31 -3.43 -14.34 3.48
CA GLU A 31 -4.44 -13.41 2.98
C GLU A 31 -3.83 -12.03 2.72
N PRO A 32 -4.25 -11.31 1.65
CA PRO A 32 -3.82 -9.95 1.44
C PRO A 32 -4.14 -9.05 2.65
N LYS A 33 -3.16 -8.21 3.01
CA LYS A 33 -3.32 -7.19 4.06
C LYS A 33 -3.62 -5.81 3.47
N ILE A 34 -3.24 -5.60 2.22
CA ILE A 34 -3.44 -4.36 1.48
C ILE A 34 -4.55 -4.63 0.45
N TRP A 35 -5.61 -3.82 0.51
CA TRP A 35 -6.80 -4.01 -0.31
C TRP A 35 -7.07 -2.79 -1.19
N PHE A 36 -7.39 -3.05 -2.46
CA PHE A 36 -7.77 -2.04 -3.44
C PHE A 36 -9.14 -2.35 -4.04
N THR A 37 -9.87 -1.31 -4.40
CA THR A 37 -11.20 -1.42 -5.00
C THR A 37 -11.18 -1.90 -6.45
N SER A 38 -10.04 -1.73 -7.14
CA SER A 38 -9.86 -2.14 -8.53
C SER A 38 -8.37 -2.26 -8.89
N VAL A 39 -8.07 -2.99 -9.97
CA VAL A 39 -6.72 -3.06 -10.54
C VAL A 39 -6.26 -1.68 -11.04
N ASN A 40 -7.18 -0.86 -11.55
CA ASN A 40 -6.86 0.51 -11.98
C ASN A 40 -6.36 1.36 -10.81
N ALA A 41 -6.99 1.23 -9.63
CA ALA A 41 -6.52 1.92 -8.43
C ALA A 41 -5.14 1.42 -7.98
N VAL A 42 -4.86 0.12 -8.13
CA VAL A 42 -3.50 -0.42 -7.92
C VAL A 42 -2.51 0.23 -8.86
N ALA A 43 -2.79 0.28 -10.17
CA ALA A 43 -1.90 0.85 -11.18
C ALA A 43 -1.64 2.35 -10.98
N GLN A 44 -2.62 3.10 -10.46
CA GLN A 44 -2.44 4.52 -10.12
C GLN A 44 -1.48 4.72 -8.94
N VAL A 45 -1.53 3.84 -7.93
CA VAL A 45 -0.68 3.95 -6.73
C VAL A 45 0.70 3.32 -6.95
N LEU A 46 0.74 2.13 -7.55
CA LEU A 46 1.93 1.37 -7.92
C LEU A 46 2.23 1.51 -9.41
N SER A 47 2.29 2.75 -9.89
CA SER A 47 2.80 3.03 -11.22
C SER A 47 4.27 2.61 -11.33
N ASN A 48 4.77 2.39 -12.55
CA ASN A 48 6.17 2.03 -12.78
C ASN A 48 7.14 3.02 -12.10
N GLU A 49 6.81 4.30 -12.12
CA GLU A 49 7.62 5.35 -11.49
C GLU A 49 7.61 5.24 -9.95
N ASN A 50 6.47 4.90 -9.36
CA ASN A 50 6.37 4.74 -7.90
C ASN A 50 7.03 3.43 -7.46
N ILE A 51 6.97 2.36 -8.25
CA ILE A 51 7.72 1.13 -7.99
C ILE A 51 9.23 1.39 -8.06
N ALA A 52 9.69 2.14 -9.08
CA ALA A 52 11.10 2.55 -9.18
C ALA A 52 11.51 3.39 -7.96
N LEU A 53 10.68 4.35 -7.53
CA LEU A 53 10.92 5.15 -6.34
C LEU A 53 11.04 4.29 -5.07
N LEU A 54 10.18 3.27 -4.90
CA LEU A 54 10.22 2.37 -3.75
C LEU A 54 11.51 1.55 -3.72
N ARG A 55 11.95 1.03 -4.86
CA ARG A 55 13.23 0.29 -4.99
C ARG A 55 14.42 1.19 -4.70
N GLN A 56 14.44 2.39 -5.27
CA GLN A 56 15.49 3.37 -5.02
C GLN A 56 15.57 3.78 -3.54
N MET A 57 14.42 3.94 -2.88
CA MET A 57 14.36 4.23 -1.43
C MET A 57 14.92 3.09 -0.58
N ASP A 58 14.69 1.83 -0.96
CA ASP A 58 15.23 0.64 -0.26
C ASP A 58 16.75 0.48 -0.48
N GLU A 59 17.21 0.72 -1.71
CA GLU A 59 18.62 0.63 -2.10
C GLU A 59 19.48 1.73 -1.48
N GLN A 60 19.04 2.99 -1.59
CA GLN A 60 19.84 4.16 -1.21
C GLN A 60 19.59 4.63 0.22
N ARG A 61 18.45 4.24 0.83
CA ARG A 61 18.08 4.55 2.21
C ARG A 61 18.26 6.04 2.58
N PRO A 62 17.63 6.96 1.82
CA PRO A 62 17.77 8.39 2.08
C PRO A 62 17.32 8.74 3.50
N GLU A 63 18.05 9.63 4.15
CA GLU A 63 17.75 10.10 5.51
C GLU A 63 16.72 11.24 5.50
N THR A 64 16.49 11.87 4.34
CA THR A 64 15.55 13.00 4.21
C THR A 64 14.73 12.96 2.92
N LEU A 65 13.56 13.62 2.93
CA LEU A 65 12.77 13.86 1.71
C LEU A 65 13.51 14.67 0.64
N THR A 66 14.40 15.56 1.06
CA THR A 66 15.21 16.37 0.14
C THR A 66 16.14 15.47 -0.67
N GLU A 67 16.84 14.61 0.04
CA GLU A 67 17.79 13.66 -0.55
C GLU A 67 17.09 12.73 -1.53
N LEU A 68 15.95 12.14 -1.13
CA LEU A 68 15.15 11.30 -2.02
C LEU A 68 14.70 12.04 -3.28
N ALA A 69 14.29 13.30 -3.16
CA ALA A 69 13.84 14.10 -4.30
C ALA A 69 14.96 14.39 -5.30
N GLU A 70 16.15 14.71 -4.79
CA GLU A 70 17.35 14.92 -5.61
C GLU A 70 17.74 13.65 -6.34
N MET A 71 17.79 12.50 -5.65
CA MET A 71 18.14 11.23 -6.28
C MET A 71 17.07 10.77 -7.29
N ALA A 72 15.78 10.99 -7.00
CA ALA A 72 14.69 10.57 -7.88
C ALA A 72 14.48 11.53 -9.08
N GLY A 73 15.20 12.66 -9.14
CA GLY A 73 15.03 13.68 -10.18
C GLY A 73 13.63 14.32 -10.17
N ARG A 74 12.96 14.35 -9.01
CA ARG A 74 11.56 14.75 -8.87
C ARG A 74 11.42 16.00 -8.00
N GLN A 75 10.45 16.86 -8.32
CA GLN A 75 10.11 17.99 -7.46
C GLN A 75 9.57 17.51 -6.09
N LYS A 76 10.03 18.14 -5.00
CA LYS A 76 9.65 17.77 -3.61
C LYS A 76 8.13 17.84 -3.35
N SER A 77 7.43 18.80 -3.98
CA SER A 77 5.98 18.98 -3.86
C SER A 77 5.22 17.75 -4.37
N ASN A 78 5.57 17.26 -5.56
CA ASN A 78 4.97 16.08 -6.17
C ASN A 78 5.29 14.82 -5.38
N LEU A 79 6.54 14.69 -4.95
CA LEU A 79 6.97 13.55 -4.14
C LEU A 79 6.23 13.47 -2.81
N SER A 80 5.93 14.60 -2.18
CA SER A 80 5.20 14.63 -0.90
C SER A 80 3.79 14.03 -1.00
N VAL A 81 3.07 14.28 -2.10
CA VAL A 81 1.74 13.69 -2.34
C VAL A 81 1.87 12.18 -2.57
N THR A 82 2.79 11.77 -3.43
CA THR A 82 3.08 10.35 -3.70
C THR A 82 3.43 9.60 -2.42
N LEU A 83 4.33 10.13 -1.59
CA LEU A 83 4.75 9.50 -0.34
C LEU A 83 3.61 9.40 0.67
N LYS A 84 2.75 10.42 0.77
CA LYS A 84 1.55 10.33 1.62
C LYS A 84 0.61 9.21 1.14
N THR A 85 0.40 9.09 -0.17
CA THR A 85 -0.42 8.02 -0.74
C THR A 85 0.20 6.65 -0.47
N LEU A 86 1.49 6.46 -0.74
CA LEU A 86 2.19 5.21 -0.48
C LEU A 86 2.17 4.84 1.01
N ALA A 87 2.32 5.83 1.91
CA ALA A 87 2.24 5.63 3.35
C ALA A 87 0.82 5.25 3.79
N LYS A 88 -0.21 5.87 3.21
CA LYS A 88 -1.62 5.55 3.48
C LYS A 88 -1.95 4.08 3.19
N TYR A 89 -1.38 3.53 2.11
CA TYR A 89 -1.54 2.11 1.77
C TYR A 89 -0.57 1.19 2.50
N GLY A 90 0.35 1.73 3.30
CA GLY A 90 1.32 0.95 4.08
C GLY A 90 2.49 0.42 3.24
N PHE A 91 2.76 0.99 2.07
CA PHE A 91 3.94 0.62 1.26
C PHE A 91 5.23 1.22 1.78
N ILE A 92 5.13 2.35 2.48
CA ILE A 92 6.25 3.02 3.13
C ILE A 92 5.87 3.42 4.55
N ARG A 93 6.89 3.75 5.34
CA ARG A 93 6.76 4.46 6.60
C ARG A 93 7.49 5.79 6.50
N LEU A 94 6.94 6.81 7.14
CA LEU A 94 7.56 8.13 7.26
C LEU A 94 7.99 8.32 8.71
N GLU A 95 9.29 8.23 8.97
CA GLU A 95 9.87 8.47 10.29
C GLU A 95 10.13 9.96 10.47
N LYS A 96 9.66 10.54 11.56
CA LYS A 96 9.84 11.97 11.85
C LYS A 96 10.80 12.15 13.01
N THR A 97 11.87 12.90 12.75
CA THR A 97 12.85 13.30 13.77
C THR A 97 13.01 14.82 13.70
N GLY A 98 12.43 15.52 14.67
CA GLY A 98 12.37 16.98 14.66
C GLY A 98 11.63 17.52 13.44
N ARG A 99 12.32 18.31 12.60
CA ARG A 99 11.78 18.85 11.33
C ARG A 99 12.06 17.95 10.12
N THR A 100 12.83 16.89 10.30
CA THR A 100 13.24 15.99 9.22
C THR A 100 12.28 14.82 9.11
N VAL A 101 11.98 14.43 7.87
CA VAL A 101 11.18 13.25 7.57
C VAL A 101 12.02 12.29 6.74
N LYS A 102 12.22 11.08 7.28
CA LYS A 102 12.91 9.98 6.63
C LYS A 102 11.90 9.02 6.02
N PRO A 103 11.90 8.80 4.70
CA PRO A 103 11.05 7.83 4.06
C PRO A 103 11.71 6.44 4.07
N VAL A 104 10.96 5.41 4.47
CA VAL A 104 11.44 4.02 4.53
C VAL A 104 10.49 3.12 3.74
N ALA A 105 11.00 2.44 2.71
CA ALA A 105 10.22 1.48 1.94
C ALA A 105 9.99 0.21 2.78
N LEU A 106 8.73 -0.24 2.85
CA LEU A 106 8.37 -1.48 3.53
C LEU A 106 8.27 -2.65 2.54
N PHE A 107 7.99 -2.35 1.26
CA PHE A 107 7.84 -3.34 0.20
C PHE A 107 8.43 -2.83 -1.11
N THR A 108 9.06 -3.75 -1.84
CA THR A 108 9.73 -3.50 -3.13
C THR A 108 9.31 -4.50 -4.22
N ASP A 109 8.63 -5.58 -3.80
CA ASP A 109 8.03 -6.60 -4.66
C ASP A 109 6.53 -6.70 -4.37
N PHE A 110 5.73 -6.98 -5.39
CA PHE A 110 4.27 -6.93 -5.30
C PHE A 110 3.63 -8.11 -6.04
N ASP A 111 2.78 -8.86 -5.34
CA ASP A 111 1.88 -9.84 -5.94
C ASP A 111 0.46 -9.26 -5.90
N ILE A 112 -0.17 -9.10 -7.05
CA ILE A 112 -1.55 -8.61 -7.17
C ILE A 112 -2.45 -9.82 -7.38
N ARG A 113 -3.36 -10.07 -6.44
CA ARG A 113 -4.32 -11.18 -6.50
C ARG A 113 -5.72 -10.64 -6.75
N VAL A 114 -6.32 -11.15 -7.83
CA VAL A 114 -7.75 -11.01 -8.15
C VAL A 114 -8.34 -12.40 -8.11
N SER A 115 -9.24 -12.68 -7.17
CA SER A 115 -9.85 -14.02 -7.01
C SER A 115 -11.36 -13.89 -6.86
N ARG A 116 -12.11 -14.87 -7.38
CA ARG A 116 -13.55 -14.99 -7.14
C ARG A 116 -13.86 -15.29 -5.68
N GLU A 117 -12.94 -15.93 -4.95
CA GLU A 117 -13.09 -16.28 -3.53
C GLU A 117 -13.31 -15.02 -2.68
N PHE A 118 -12.58 -13.94 -2.97
CA PHE A 118 -12.73 -12.64 -2.30
C PHE A 118 -14.13 -12.04 -2.43
N LEU A 119 -14.90 -12.43 -3.45
CA LEU A 119 -16.28 -11.98 -3.67
C LEU A 119 -17.32 -12.86 -2.97
N GLN A 120 -16.95 -14.08 -2.59
CA GLN A 120 -17.85 -15.07 -2.01
C GLN A 120 -17.74 -15.12 -0.48
N GLU A 121 -16.54 -14.88 0.05
CA GLU A 121 -16.20 -14.99 1.48
C GLU A 121 -17.05 -14.08 2.39
N TYR A 122 -17.61 -12.99 1.86
CA TYR A 122 -18.39 -12.00 2.62
C TYR A 122 -19.87 -11.92 2.21
N LYS A 123 -20.39 -12.89 1.45
CA LYS A 123 -21.83 -12.93 1.09
C LYS A 123 -22.75 -13.26 2.29
N GLY A 124 -22.22 -13.77 3.40
CA GLY A 124 -23.00 -14.25 4.54
C GLY A 124 -23.30 -13.23 5.66
N ALA A 125 -22.71 -12.03 5.65
CA ALA A 125 -22.82 -11.10 6.78
C ALA A 125 -24.03 -10.13 6.72
N ALA A 126 -24.99 -10.40 5.83
CA ALA A 126 -26.22 -9.63 5.68
C ALA A 126 -27.42 -10.60 5.65
N ALA A 127 -27.79 -11.10 6.82
CA ALA A 127 -29.09 -11.67 7.12
C ALA A 127 -29.49 -11.20 8.52
#